data_AF-A0AAV9EPC1-F1
#
_entry.id   AF-A0AAV9EPC1-F1
#
_cell.length_a   1.000
_cell.length_b   1.000
_cell.length_c   1.000
_cell.angle_alpha   90.00
_cell.angle_beta   90.00
_cell.angle_gamma   90.00
#
_symmetry.space_group_name_H-M   'P 1'
#
loop_
_entity.id
_entity.type
_entity.pdbx_description
1 polymer ?
#
loop_
_entity_poly.entity_id
_entity_poly.type
_entity_poly.pdbx_seq_one_letter_code
_entity_poly.pdbx_strand_id
1 'polypeptide(L)'
;MRINGVRVISMKRRGSIGGSRRGDVDHGGLERRVKALQELVLPDGECVVGGLDGLFRETADYIACLQMQVKVMQIMLRVLCDPDQ
;
A
#
# COMPACT_ATOMS: atom_id res chain seq x y z
N MET A 1 26.65 -0.76 -65.33
CA MET A 1 26.98 -0.43 -63.93
C MET A 1 25.87 -0.94 -63.03
N ARG A 2 26.24 -1.71 -62.00
CA ARG A 2 25.38 -2.29 -60.95
C ARG A 2 25.29 -1.29 -59.79
N ILE A 3 24.11 -1.16 -59.17
CA ILE A 3 23.91 -0.87 -57.74
C ILE A 3 22.39 -1.02 -57.47
N ASN A 4 21.89 -2.25 -57.26
CA ASN A 4 21.68 -2.88 -55.96
C ASN A 4 20.94 -1.99 -54.95
N GLY A 5 19.66 -2.33 -54.73
CA GLY A 5 18.79 -1.72 -53.73
C GLY A 5 19.42 -1.75 -52.35
N VAL A 6 19.60 -0.56 -51.79
CA VAL A 6 20.03 -0.39 -50.41
C VAL A 6 18.87 -0.84 -49.52
N ARG A 7 19.06 -1.96 -48.82
CA ARG A 7 18.16 -2.35 -47.72
C ARG A 7 18.22 -1.24 -46.67
N VAL A 8 17.15 -0.47 -46.55
CA VAL A 8 16.99 0.42 -45.41
C VAL A 8 16.69 -0.45 -44.20
N ILE A 9 17.70 -0.72 -43.39
CA ILE A 9 17.54 -1.33 -42.07
C ILE A 9 16.81 -0.29 -41.23
N SER A 10 15.48 -0.40 -41.15
CA SER A 10 14.68 0.36 -40.19
C SER A 10 15.11 -0.05 -38.80
N MET A 11 15.89 0.80 -38.14
CA MET A 11 16.20 0.66 -36.73
C MET A 11 14.88 0.84 -35.96
N LYS A 12 14.22 -0.27 -35.65
CA LYS A 12 13.13 -0.33 -34.68
C LYS A 12 13.70 0.21 -33.38
N ARG A 13 13.43 1.49 -33.08
CA ARG A 13 13.75 2.09 -31.78
C ARG A 13 13.14 1.15 -30.74
N ARG A 14 13.99 0.55 -29.92
CA ARG A 14 13.57 -0.22 -28.77
C ARG A 14 12.64 0.69 -27.99
N GLY A 15 11.36 0.31 -27.90
CA GLY A 15 10.42 0.97 -27.01
C GLY A 15 11.06 0.94 -25.63
N SER A 16 11.46 2.11 -25.15
CA SER A 16 12.05 2.28 -23.83
C SER A 16 11.04 1.77 -22.82
N ILE A 17 11.28 0.57 -22.30
CA ILE A 17 10.69 0.13 -21.05
C ILE A 17 11.25 1.08 -19.99
N GLY A 18 10.37 1.85 -19.35
CA GLY A 18 10.72 2.66 -18.20
C GLY A 18 10.62 4.15 -18.48
N GLY A 19 9.71 4.80 -17.75
CA GLY A 19 9.83 6.22 -17.47
C GLY A 19 8.52 6.98 -17.34
N SER A 20 7.70 6.60 -16.36
CA SER A 20 7.00 7.51 -15.44
C SER A 20 7.09 9.00 -15.79
N ARG A 21 6.15 9.53 -16.58
CA ARG A 21 5.84 10.96 -16.75
C ARG A 21 4.40 11.04 -17.27
N ARG A 22 3.41 11.70 -16.68
CA ARG A 22 3.31 12.78 -15.69
C ARG A 22 1.82 12.90 -15.32
N GLY A 23 1.56 13.23 -14.05
CA GLY A 23 0.43 14.02 -13.54
C GLY A 23 -0.94 13.85 -14.20
N ASP A 24 -1.80 13.09 -13.54
CA ASP A 24 -3.24 13.34 -13.53
C ASP A 24 -3.67 13.40 -12.07
N VAL A 25 -3.81 14.63 -11.57
CA VAL A 25 -4.49 15.11 -10.35
C VAL A 25 -4.20 14.39 -9.01
N ASP A 26 -4.03 15.18 -7.96
CA ASP A 26 -3.75 14.87 -6.54
C ASP A 26 -4.67 13.81 -5.85
N HIS A 27 -5.53 13.11 -6.60
CA HIS A 27 -6.52 12.15 -6.10
C HIS A 27 -5.97 10.71 -6.03
N GLY A 28 -5.08 10.32 -6.95
CA GLY A 28 -4.52 8.95 -6.95
C GLY A 28 -3.56 8.67 -5.77
N GLY A 29 -3.05 9.71 -5.10
CA GLY A 29 -2.25 9.56 -3.88
C GLY A 29 -3.12 9.21 -2.67
N LEU A 30 -4.23 9.93 -2.49
CA LEU A 30 -5.19 9.72 -1.41
C LEU A 30 -5.88 8.37 -1.56
N GLU A 31 -6.35 8.03 -2.75
CA GLU A 31 -7.00 6.74 -3.02
C GLU A 31 -6.10 5.55 -2.67
N ARG A 32 -4.80 5.62 -3.01
CA ARG A 32 -3.84 4.57 -2.62
C ARG A 32 -3.68 4.45 -1.12
N ARG A 33 -3.68 5.57 -0.38
CA ARG A 33 -3.60 5.57 1.08
C ARG A 33 -4.88 5.03 1.72
N VAL A 34 -6.05 5.43 1.21
CA VAL A 34 -7.35 4.92 1.67
C VAL A 34 -7.44 3.41 1.43
N LYS A 35 -7.01 2.93 0.26
CA LYS A 35 -6.97 1.50 -0.06
C LYS A 35 -6.01 0.74 0.87
N ALA A 36 -4.81 1.26 1.09
CA ALA A 36 -3.86 0.65 2.03
C ALA A 36 -4.40 0.61 3.47
N LEU A 37 -5.14 1.65 3.89
CA LEU A 37 -5.79 1.67 5.19
C LEU A 37 -6.92 0.63 5.30
N GLN A 38 -7.74 0.49 4.25
CA GLN A 38 -8.77 -0.56 4.17
C GLN A 38 -8.16 -1.95 4.29
N GLU A 39 -7.10 -2.25 3.53
CA GLU A 39 -6.40 -3.54 3.58
C GLU A 39 -5.80 -3.84 4.97
N LEU A 40 -5.40 -2.80 5.72
CA LEU A 40 -4.83 -2.95 7.06
C LEU A 40 -5.89 -3.18 8.14
N VAL A 41 -7.01 -2.45 8.07
CA VAL A 41 -8.05 -2.42 9.10
C VAL A 41 -9.09 -3.51 8.88
N LEU A 42 -9.40 -3.83 7.63
CA LEU A 42 -10.37 -4.86 7.23
C LEU A 42 -9.68 -6.00 6.44
N PRO A 43 -8.92 -6.87 7.11
CA PRO A 43 -8.12 -7.91 6.45
C PRO A 43 -8.98 -8.93 5.66
N ASP A 44 -10.24 -9.12 6.03
CA ASP A 44 -11.14 -10.10 5.40
C ASP A 44 -11.92 -9.54 4.19
N GLY A 45 -11.59 -8.33 3.72
CA GLY A 45 -12.22 -7.72 2.55
C GLY A 45 -13.67 -7.30 2.79
N GLU A 46 -14.04 -7.05 4.05
CA GLU A 46 -15.33 -6.46 4.39
C GLU A 46 -15.48 -5.09 3.72
N CYS A 47 -16.67 -4.82 3.19
CA CYS A 47 -16.94 -3.58 2.50
C CYS A 47 -17.27 -2.51 3.54
N VAL A 48 -16.58 -1.37 3.49
CA VAL A 48 -16.79 -0.29 4.45
C VAL A 48 -18.22 0.27 4.34
N VAL A 49 -19.05 -0.03 5.33
CA VAL A 49 -20.39 0.54 5.44
C VAL A 49 -20.26 1.98 5.94
N GLY A 50 -20.71 2.95 5.12
CA GLY A 50 -20.66 4.38 5.49
C GLY A 50 -19.46 5.16 4.94
N GLY A 51 -18.74 4.62 3.95
CA GLY A 51 -17.67 5.36 3.25
C GLY A 51 -16.48 5.69 4.15
N LEU A 52 -15.83 6.84 3.95
CA LEU A 52 -14.61 7.21 4.69
C LEU A 52 -14.82 7.33 6.20
N ASP A 53 -15.98 7.82 6.63
CA ASP A 53 -16.28 7.97 8.07
C ASP A 53 -16.38 6.62 8.76
N GLY A 54 -16.97 5.62 8.07
CA GLY A 54 -16.99 4.24 8.53
C GLY A 54 -15.57 3.68 8.68
N LEU A 55 -14.74 3.88 7.65
CA LEU A 55 -13.34 3.43 7.64
C LEU A 55 -12.55 4.04 8.81
N PHE A 56 -12.70 5.35 9.05
CA PHE A 56 -11.96 6.01 10.12
C PHE A 56 -12.44 5.61 11.52
N ARG A 57 -13.74 5.36 11.69
CA ARG A 57 -14.25 4.82 12.96
C ARG A 57 -13.67 3.45 13.26
N GLU A 58 -13.72 2.55 12.28
CA GLU A 58 -13.18 1.21 12.41
C GLU A 58 -11.66 1.21 12.59
N THR A 59 -10.96 2.14 11.93
CA THR A 59 -9.54 2.38 12.15
C THR A 59 -9.25 2.79 13.60
N ALA A 60 -10.06 3.68 14.18
CA ALA A 60 -9.90 4.12 15.56
C ALA A 60 -10.10 2.96 16.54
N ASP A 61 -11.13 2.14 16.31
CA ASP A 61 -11.40 0.94 17.10
C ASP A 61 -10.25 -0.08 16.99
N TYR A 62 -9.74 -0.30 15.77
CA TYR A 62 -8.60 -1.18 15.53
C TYR A 62 -7.33 -0.71 16.27
N ILE A 63 -7.02 0.59 16.23
CA ILE A 63 -5.90 1.18 16.98
C ILE A 63 -6.08 0.96 18.48
N ALA A 64 -7.29 1.18 19.02
CA ALA A 64 -7.56 0.99 20.45
C ALA A 64 -7.37 -0.48 20.87
N CYS A 65 -7.83 -1.43 20.04
CA CYS A 65 -7.63 -2.86 20.26
C CYS A 65 -6.15 -3.24 20.28
N LEU A 66 -5.36 -2.77 19.30
CA LEU A 66 -3.92 -3.02 19.25
C LEU A 66 -3.21 -2.45 20.48
N GLN A 67 -3.56 -1.22 20.89
CA GLN A 67 -2.99 -0.61 22.09
C GLN A 67 -3.29 -1.43 23.35
N MET A 68 -4.50 -2.00 23.47
CA MET A 68 -4.86 -2.87 24.59
C MET A 68 -4.05 -4.17 24.56
N GLN A 69 -3.94 -4.82 23.40
CA GLN A 69 -3.16 -6.04 23.23
C GLN A 69 -1.70 -5.84 23.62
N VAL A 70 -1.08 -4.75 23.17
CA VAL A 70 0.30 -4.40 23.53
C VAL A 70 0.44 -4.19 25.04
N LYS A 71 -0.49 -3.47 25.68
CA LYS A 71 -0.47 -3.28 27.14
C LYS A 71 -0.55 -4.61 27.90
N VAL A 72 -1.46 -5.50 27.50
CA VAL A 72 -1.60 -6.83 28.11
C VAL A 72 -0.31 -7.64 27.94
N MET A 73 0.28 -7.64 26.74
CA MET A 73 1.54 -8.34 26.48
C MET A 73 2.69 -7.78 27.32
N GLN A 74 2.77 -6.46 27.50
CA GLN A 74 3.77 -5.84 28.37
C GLN A 74 3.59 -6.23 29.85
N ILE A 75 2.35 -6.30 30.34
CA ILE A 75 2.06 -6.79 31.70
C ILE A 75 2.49 -8.24 31.83
N MET A 76 2.13 -9.09 30.87
CA MET A 76 2.51 -10.51 30.87
C MET A 76 4.03 -10.68 30.84
N LEU A 77 4.75 -9.90 30.04
CA LEU A 77 6.20 -9.90 30.00
C LEU A 77 6.81 -9.50 31.35
N ARG A 78 6.27 -8.49 32.04
CA ARG A 78 6.76 -8.13 33.38
C ARG A 78 6.55 -9.27 34.36
N VAL A 79 5.35 -9.85 34.41
CA VAL A 79 5.05 -10.99 35.30
C VAL A 79 5.94 -12.20 35.02
N LEU A 80 6.27 -12.47 33.75
CA LEU A 80 7.06 -13.65 33.36
C LEU A 80 8.57 -13.42 33.38
N CYS A 81 9.03 -12.18 33.19
CA CYS A 81 10.44 -11.82 33.08
C CYS A 81 10.91 -10.83 34.16
N ASP A 82 10.15 -10.61 35.23
CA ASP A 82 10.69 -10.10 36.49
C ASP A 82 11.26 -11.29 37.29
N PRO A 83 12.59 -11.56 37.24
CA PRO A 83 13.21 -12.63 38.00
C PRO A 83 13.32 -12.35 39.51
N ASP A 84 12.88 -11.17 39.99
CA ASP A 84 13.15 -10.67 41.35
C ASP A 84 11.87 -10.29 42.12
N GLN A 85 11.00 -11.28 42.32
CA GLN A 85 10.38 -11.46 43.63
C GLN A 85 11.17 -12.52 44.41
#